data_AF-A0A1I9Q2I5-F1
#
_entry.id   AF-A0A1I9Q2I5-F1
#
_cell.length_a   1.000
_cell.length_b   1.000
_cell.length_c   1.000
_cell.angle_alpha   90.00
_cell.angle_beta   90.00
_cell.angle_gamma   90.00
#
_symmetry.space_group_name_H-M   'P 1'
#
loop_
_entity.id
_entity.type
_entity.pdbx_description
1 polymer ?
#
loop_
_entity_poly.entity_id
_entity_poly.type
_entity_poly.pdbx_seq_one_letter_code
_entity_poly.pdbx_strand_id
1 'polypeptide(L)'
;EAKELLEQMELEIREIDSSSRPKFSNRLDSYKAELKRLATELKSKSSTYHDGLSEDNGSLFGDAGGAGFQEEQRQRLLDNSEKIERTGRHLQAGYRV
;
A
#
# COMPACT_ATOMS: atom_id res chain seq x y z
N GLU A 1 -0.28 -15.17 15.76
CA GLU A 1 0.27 -16.52 15.51
C GLU A 1 1.72 -16.69 15.95
N ALA A 2 2.76 -16.37 15.16
CA ALA A 2 4.15 -16.71 15.53
C ALA A 2 4.69 -16.03 16.82
N LYS A 3 4.21 -14.81 17.14
CA LYS A 3 4.56 -14.12 18.40
C LYS A 3 3.91 -14.78 19.62
N GLU A 4 2.64 -15.19 19.49
CA GLU A 4 1.90 -15.85 20.56
C GLU A 4 2.51 -17.22 20.88
N LEU A 5 2.97 -17.96 19.85
CA LEU A 5 3.67 -19.21 20.04
C LEU A 5 4.99 -19.02 20.82
N LEU A 6 5.77 -17.99 20.50
CA LEU A 6 7.01 -17.69 21.24
C LEU A 6 6.73 -17.29 22.70
N GLU A 7 5.63 -16.60 22.96
CA GLU A 7 5.19 -16.25 24.32
C GLU A 7 4.78 -17.50 25.11
N GLN A 8 4.05 -18.43 24.48
CA GLN A 8 3.73 -19.73 25.09
C GLN A 8 5.00 -20.53 25.40
N MET A 9 5.96 -20.57 24.48
CA MET A 9 7.24 -21.23 24.71
C MET A 9 8.04 -20.58 25.84
N GLU A 10 7.99 -19.25 26.02
CA GLU A 10 8.61 -18.58 27.18
C GLU A 10 8.00 -19.03 28.50
N LEU A 11 6.68 -19.19 28.55
CA LEU A 11 5.97 -19.66 29.74
C LEU A 11 6.35 -21.11 30.04
N GLU A 12 6.38 -21.97 29.03
CA GLU A 12 6.72 -23.38 29.19
C GLU A 12 8.18 -23.58 29.62
N ILE A 13 9.12 -22.80 29.09
CA ILE A 13 10.53 -22.81 29.52
C ILE A 13 10.69 -22.45 31.01
N ARG A 14 9.74 -21.70 31.60
CA ARG A 14 9.76 -21.40 33.03
C ARG A 14 9.43 -22.61 33.90
N GLU A 15 8.64 -23.55 33.39
CA GLU A 15 8.22 -24.77 34.07
C GLU A 15 9.20 -25.94 33.88
N ILE A 16 10.12 -25.84 32.92
CA ILE A 16 11.15 -26.84 32.65
C ILE A 16 12.24 -26.82 33.74
N ASP A 17 12.78 -28.02 34.03
CA ASP A 17 13.91 -28.21 34.93
C ASP A 17 15.12 -27.31 34.58
N SER A 18 15.74 -26.78 35.63
CA SER A 18 16.83 -25.81 35.55
C SER A 18 18.05 -26.30 34.76
N SER A 19 18.27 -27.63 34.68
CA SER A 19 19.38 -28.21 33.91
C SER A 19 19.19 -28.11 32.39
N SER A 20 17.97 -28.04 31.88
CA SER A 20 17.68 -28.03 30.43
C SER A 20 17.17 -26.67 29.93
N ARG A 21 16.69 -25.81 30.84
CA ARG A 21 16.31 -24.42 30.62
C ARG A 21 17.29 -23.59 29.75
N PRO A 22 18.62 -23.60 29.95
CA PRO A 22 19.53 -22.80 29.12
C PRO A 22 19.54 -23.24 27.65
N LYS A 23 19.35 -24.53 27.36
CA LYS A 23 19.30 -25.04 25.99
C LYS A 23 18.07 -24.50 25.24
N PHE A 24 16.91 -24.54 25.91
CA PHE A 24 15.66 -24.04 25.33
C PHE A 24 15.62 -22.51 25.25
N SER A 25 16.19 -21.80 26.22
CA SER A 25 16.35 -20.34 26.16
C SER A 25 17.16 -19.90 24.94
N ASN A 26 18.33 -20.51 24.70
CA ASN A 26 19.17 -20.18 23.54
C ASN A 26 18.44 -20.43 22.21
N ARG A 27 17.63 -21.50 22.15
CA ARG A 27 16.84 -21.83 20.96
C ARG A 27 15.70 -20.85 20.75
N LEU A 28 15.03 -20.42 21.82
CA LEU A 28 14.00 -19.40 21.79
C LEU A 28 14.57 -18.03 21.35
N ASP A 29 15.75 -17.67 21.83
CA ASP A 29 16.42 -16.44 21.42
C ASP A 29 16.83 -16.47 19.94
N SER A 30 17.28 -17.63 19.46
CA SER A 30 17.53 -17.85 18.02
C SER A 30 16.26 -17.67 17.19
N TYR A 31 15.13 -18.26 17.62
CA TYR A 31 13.85 -18.09 16.92
C TYR A 31 13.33 -16.65 16.93
N LYS A 32 13.52 -15.91 18.03
CA LYS A 32 13.18 -14.48 18.09
C LYS A 32 14.05 -13.66 17.12
N ALA A 33 15.34 -13.95 17.04
CA ALA A 33 16.26 -13.29 16.11
C ALA A 33 15.88 -13.60 14.65
N GLU A 34 15.56 -14.86 14.36
CA GLU A 34 15.15 -15.31 13.02
C GLU A 34 13.81 -14.69 12.61
N LEU A 35 12.84 -14.60 13.51
CA LEU A 35 11.56 -13.94 13.25
C LEU A 35 11.75 -12.44 12.97
N LYS A 36 12.62 -11.75 13.72
CA LYS A 36 12.98 -10.36 13.43
C LYS A 36 13.61 -10.22 12.06
N ARG A 37 14.57 -11.09 11.72
CA ARG A 37 15.22 -11.11 10.40
C ARG A 37 14.20 -11.35 9.29
N LEU A 38 13.34 -12.35 9.42
CA LEU A 38 12.27 -12.64 8.47
C LEU A 38 11.29 -11.47 8.32
N ALA A 39 10.92 -10.80 9.40
CA ALA A 39 10.08 -9.61 9.34
C ALA A 39 10.76 -8.47 8.58
N THR A 40 12.06 -8.26 8.78
CA THR A 40 12.83 -7.28 8.01
C THR A 40 12.98 -7.67 6.54
N GLU A 41 13.19 -8.95 6.23
CA GLU A 41 13.26 -9.45 4.86
C GLU A 41 11.92 -9.37 4.15
N LEU A 42 10.80 -9.64 4.84
CA LEU A 42 9.47 -9.49 4.29
C LEU A 42 9.17 -8.03 4.02
N LYS A 43 9.54 -7.13 4.94
CA LYS A 43 9.38 -5.68 4.73
C LYS A 43 10.24 -5.20 3.57
N SER A 44 11.51 -5.60 3.48
CA SER A 44 12.38 -5.21 2.38
C SER A 44 11.88 -5.77 1.05
N LYS A 45 11.50 -7.06 1.00
CA LYS A 45 10.90 -7.66 -0.20
C LYS A 45 9.57 -7.02 -0.54
N SER A 46 8.71 -6.70 0.42
CA SER A 46 7.46 -5.96 0.17
C SER A 46 7.74 -4.57 -0.40
N SER A 47 8.77 -3.88 0.10
CA SER A 47 9.23 -2.61 -0.46
C SER A 47 9.81 -2.79 -1.86
N THR A 48 10.58 -3.84 -2.13
CA THR A 48 11.12 -4.14 -3.47
C THR A 48 10.05 -4.62 -4.45
N TYR A 49 9.05 -5.38 -4.01
CA TYR A 49 7.87 -5.71 -4.81
C TYR A 49 7.06 -4.46 -5.08
N HIS A 50 6.86 -3.58 -4.09
CA HIS A 50 6.21 -2.29 -4.30
C HIS A 50 7.06 -1.38 -5.21
N ASP A 51 8.38 -1.40 -5.11
CA ASP A 51 9.30 -0.62 -5.95
C ASP A 51 9.31 -1.14 -7.40
N GLY A 52 9.36 -2.45 -7.61
CA GLY A 52 9.25 -3.07 -8.95
C GLY A 52 7.85 -3.01 -9.55
N LEU A 53 6.78 -3.03 -8.73
CA LEU A 53 5.43 -2.70 -9.16
C LEU A 53 5.24 -1.18 -9.32
N SER A 54 6.06 -0.34 -8.68
CA SER A 54 6.07 1.12 -8.86
C SER A 54 7.00 1.56 -9.99
N GLU A 55 7.86 0.71 -10.55
CA GLU A 55 8.49 1.02 -11.83
C GLU A 55 7.51 0.81 -12.99
N ASP A 56 6.67 -0.24 -12.94
CA ASP A 56 5.60 -0.46 -13.92
C ASP A 56 4.39 0.46 -13.69
N ASN A 57 4.03 0.74 -12.42
CA ASN A 57 2.88 1.58 -12.07
C ASN A 57 3.26 3.04 -11.75
N GLY A 58 4.54 3.33 -11.54
CA GLY A 58 5.09 4.70 -11.42
C GLY A 58 5.66 5.24 -12.73
N SER A 59 5.78 4.44 -13.80
CA SER A 59 5.71 5.00 -15.15
C SER A 59 4.26 5.34 -15.58
N LEU A 60 3.25 4.78 -14.90
CA LEU A 60 1.84 5.11 -15.12
C LEU A 60 1.35 6.23 -14.17
N PHE A 61 1.97 6.38 -13.00
CA PHE A 61 1.55 7.32 -11.95
C PHE A 61 2.66 8.25 -11.42
N GLY A 62 3.87 8.17 -11.98
CA GLY A 62 4.98 9.07 -11.64
C GLY A 62 4.95 10.33 -12.49
N ASP A 63 4.81 11.45 -11.80
CA ASP A 63 5.07 12.84 -12.22
C ASP A 63 4.00 13.58 -13.07
N ALA A 64 2.99 12.89 -13.64
CA ALA A 64 1.90 13.56 -14.39
C ALA A 64 0.46 13.03 -14.13
N GLY A 65 0.28 11.97 -13.32
CA GLY A 65 -0.93 11.14 -13.32
C GLY A 65 -2.10 11.56 -12.43
N GLY A 66 -1.89 12.40 -11.41
CA GLY A 66 -2.98 12.88 -10.53
C GLY A 66 -3.60 14.19 -11.01
N ALA A 67 -2.76 15.17 -11.35
CA ALA A 67 -3.18 16.47 -11.83
C ALA A 67 -3.61 16.44 -13.30
N GLY A 68 -2.89 15.71 -14.17
CA GLY A 68 -3.20 15.65 -15.60
C GLY A 68 -4.53 14.98 -15.92
N PHE A 69 -4.85 13.87 -15.24
CA PHE A 69 -6.13 13.18 -15.40
C PHE A 69 -7.30 14.02 -14.85
N GLN A 70 -7.11 14.64 -13.69
CA GLN A 70 -8.11 15.53 -13.10
C GLN A 70 -8.32 16.78 -13.94
N GLU A 71 -7.26 17.34 -14.53
CA GLU A 71 -7.30 18.50 -15.41
C GLU A 71 -7.94 18.15 -16.76
N GLU A 72 -7.65 16.99 -17.34
CA GLU A 72 -8.30 16.53 -18.57
C GLU A 72 -9.80 16.29 -18.36
N GLN A 73 -10.18 15.69 -17.23
CA GLN A 73 -11.59 15.52 -16.87
C GLN A 73 -12.28 16.87 -16.67
N ARG A 74 -11.61 17.83 -16.03
CA ARG A 74 -12.10 19.20 -15.84
C ARG A 74 -12.26 19.92 -17.19
N GLN A 75 -11.30 19.78 -18.10
CA GLN A 75 -11.34 20.39 -19.42
C GLN A 75 -12.52 19.86 -20.24
N ARG A 76 -12.76 18.54 -20.24
CA ARG A 76 -13.90 17.93 -20.94
C ARG A 76 -15.26 18.40 -20.42
N LEU A 77 -15.37 18.70 -19.12
CA LEU A 77 -16.58 19.26 -18.52
C LEU A 77 -16.79 20.72 -18.95
N LEU A 78 -15.72 21.52 -18.99
CA LEU A 78 -15.76 22.89 -19.47
C LEU A 78 -16.20 22.97 -20.94
N ASP A 79 -15.60 22.14 -21.81
CA ASP A 79 -15.92 22.09 -23.24
C ASP A 79 -17.40 21.70 -23.47
N ASN A 80 -17.93 20.75 -22.68
CA ASN A 80 -19.36 20.41 -22.74
C ASN A 80 -20.25 21.56 -22.28
N SER A 81 -19.88 22.25 -21.20
CA SER A 81 -20.62 23.40 -20.70
C SER A 81 -20.68 24.51 -21.74
N GLU A 82 -19.54 24.85 -22.36
CA GLU A 82 -19.47 25.87 -23.41
C GLU A 82 -20.30 25.48 -24.63
N LYS A 83 -20.22 24.20 -25.05
CA LYS A 83 -21.02 23.68 -26.16
C LYS A 83 -22.52 23.78 -25.87
N ILE A 84 -22.96 23.42 -24.67
CA ILE A 84 -24.36 23.53 -24.23
C ILE A 84 -24.79 24.98 -24.17
N GLU A 85 -23.97 25.89 -23.64
CA GLU A 85 -24.28 27.31 -23.63
C GLU A 85 -24.42 27.87 -25.04
N ARG A 86 -23.52 27.49 -25.96
CA ARG A 86 -23.56 27.95 -27.35
C ARG A 86 -24.80 27.43 -28.07
N THR A 87 -25.13 26.15 -27.92
CA THR A 87 -26.35 25.58 -28.52
C THR A 87 -27.60 26.17 -27.88
N GLY A 88 -27.60 26.42 -26.57
CA GLY A 88 -28.68 27.10 -25.86
C GLY A 88 -28.90 28.53 -26.35
N ARG A 89 -27.83 29.32 -26.51
CA ARG A 89 -27.90 30.68 -27.08
C ARG A 89 -28.37 30.65 -28.53
N HIS A 90 -27.89 29.70 -29.34
CA HIS A 90 -28.35 29.54 -30.72
C HIS A 90 -29.83 29.20 -30.79
N LEU A 91 -30.32 28.29 -29.95
CA LEU A 91 -31.73 27.93 -29.87
C LEU A 91 -32.58 29.10 -29.36
N GLN A 92 -32.12 29.82 -28.33
CA GLN A 92 -32.83 31.00 -27.82
C GLN A 92 -32.87 32.13 -28.86
N ALA A 93 -31.79 32.33 -29.63
CA ALA A 93 -31.77 33.28 -30.73
C ALA A 93 -32.73 32.86 -31.85
N GLY A 94 -32.77 31.57 -32.20
CA GLY A 94 -33.72 31.02 -33.16
C GLY A 94 -35.18 31.07 -32.68
N TYR A 95 -35.44 31.07 -31.37
CA TYR A 95 -36.77 31.24 -30.79
C TYR A 95 -37.19 32.72 -30.64
N ARG A 96 -36.25 33.66 -30.78
CA ARG A 96 -36.50 35.11 -30.70
C ARG A 96 -36.69 35.77 -32.08
N VAL A 97 -36.50 35.03 -33.17
CA VAL A 97 -36.85 35.41 -34.55
C VAL A 97 -38.23 34.85 -34.87
#